data_AF-A0A3B7Q4T3-F1
#
_entry.id   AF-A0A3B7Q4T3-F1
#
_cell.length_a   1.000
_cell.length_b   1.000
_cell.length_c   1.000
_cell.angle_alpha   90.00
_cell.angle_beta   90.00
_cell.angle_gamma   90.00
#
_symmetry.space_group_name_H-M   'P 1'
#
loop_
_entity.id
_entity.type
_entity.pdbx_description
1 polymer ?
#
loop_
_entity_poly.entity_id
_entity_poly.type
_entity_poly.pdbx_seq_one_letter_code
_entity_poly.pdbx_strand_id
1 'polypeptide(L)'
;MQQVPYRKTQHRAHQQGITLIEVLVSVAMMAIIGLGAAYIAGRTAVIHRDQNIHLYTVNQFRQQLENTGQCSSKAVGTHNVQVDVAGASVQAVCSVKKETFSVTARDGSGNQNNGVAAGTVDVTYADIQVSTADSSIVPIKVKISP
;
A
#
# COMPACT_ATOMS: atom_id res chain seq x y z
N MET A 1 80.76 -33.31 -6.44
CA MET A 1 79.48 -32.56 -6.35
C MET A 1 78.39 -33.44 -6.91
N GLN A 2 77.53 -34.00 -6.06
CA GLN A 2 76.56 -35.03 -6.43
C GLN A 2 75.19 -34.38 -6.65
N GLN A 3 74.67 -34.47 -7.87
CA GLN A 3 73.36 -33.89 -8.21
C GLN A 3 72.25 -34.84 -7.76
N VAL A 4 71.35 -34.33 -6.91
CA VAL A 4 70.17 -35.04 -6.43
C VAL A 4 69.08 -34.93 -7.51
N PRO A 5 68.51 -36.04 -8.02
CA PRO A 5 67.47 -35.97 -9.02
C PRO A 5 66.15 -35.49 -8.39
N TYR A 6 65.66 -34.33 -8.83
CA TYR A 6 64.33 -33.84 -8.47
C TYR A 6 63.25 -34.76 -9.06
N ARG A 7 62.55 -35.47 -8.17
CA ARG A 7 61.40 -36.30 -8.51
C ARG A 7 60.24 -35.37 -8.94
N LYS A 8 59.95 -35.32 -10.25
CA LYS A 8 58.78 -34.61 -10.77
C LYS A 8 57.52 -35.33 -10.30
N THR A 9 56.80 -34.72 -9.37
CA THR A 9 55.47 -35.17 -8.94
C THR A 9 54.48 -35.09 -10.11
N GLN A 10 54.08 -36.25 -10.63
CA GLN A 10 52.94 -36.40 -11.52
C GLN A 10 51.66 -36.11 -10.73
N HIS A 11 51.26 -34.84 -10.62
CA HIS A 11 49.93 -34.48 -10.08
C HIS A 11 49.12 -33.54 -10.97
N ARG A 12 49.68 -33.05 -12.08
CA ARG A 12 49.03 -32.04 -12.93
C ARG A 12 47.81 -32.57 -13.70
N ALA A 13 47.79 -33.83 -14.13
CA ALA A 13 46.68 -34.37 -14.93
C ALA A 13 45.39 -34.56 -14.11
N HIS A 14 45.49 -34.91 -12.83
CA HIS A 14 44.31 -35.10 -11.96
C HIS A 14 43.74 -33.76 -11.45
N GLN A 15 44.61 -32.76 -11.23
CA GLN A 15 44.19 -31.40 -10.85
C GLN A 15 43.43 -30.66 -11.98
N GLN A 16 43.69 -31.00 -13.25
CA GLN A 16 42.97 -30.39 -14.38
C GLN A 16 41.49 -30.81 -14.46
N GLY A 17 41.14 -32.03 -14.02
CA GLY A 17 39.74 -32.48 -13.98
C GLY A 17 38.95 -31.85 -12.83
N ILE A 18 39.58 -31.67 -11.67
CA ILE A 18 38.94 -31.13 -10.46
C ILE A 18 38.61 -29.64 -10.63
N THR A 19 39.53 -28.87 -11.23
CA THR A 19 39.32 -27.43 -11.48
C THR A 19 38.18 -27.14 -12.46
N LEU A 20 37.97 -28.00 -13.46
CA LEU A 20 36.86 -27.86 -14.41
C LEU A 20 35.50 -28.10 -13.74
N ILE A 21 35.40 -29.12 -12.88
CA ILE A 21 34.19 -29.42 -12.11
C ILE A 21 33.87 -28.28 -11.14
N GLU A 22 34.88 -27.73 -10.46
CA GLU A 22 34.71 -26.63 -9.52
C GLU A 22 34.15 -25.36 -10.18
N VAL A 23 34.65 -25.00 -11.37
CA VAL A 23 34.11 -23.88 -12.15
C VAL A 23 32.66 -24.16 -12.58
N LEU A 24 32.35 -25.39 -13.00
CA LEU A 24 31.00 -25.75 -13.43
C LEU A 24 29.99 -25.65 -12.28
N VAL A 25 30.37 -26.10 -11.08
CA VAL A 25 29.56 -25.95 -9.87
C VAL A 25 29.40 -24.48 -9.48
N SER A 26 30.45 -23.68 -9.60
CA SER A 26 30.42 -22.24 -9.30
C SER A 26 29.46 -21.48 -10.23
N VAL A 27 29.52 -21.76 -11.54
CA VAL A 27 28.60 -21.17 -12.53
C VAL A 27 27.16 -21.63 -12.27
N ALA A 28 26.95 -22.92 -11.95
CA ALA A 28 25.64 -23.44 -11.63
C ALA A 28 25.04 -22.75 -10.38
N MET A 29 25.83 -22.58 -9.31
CA MET A 29 25.39 -21.88 -8.10
C MET A 29 25.07 -20.41 -8.38
N MET A 30 25.91 -19.71 -9.15
CA MET A 30 25.68 -18.32 -9.49
C MET A 30 24.42 -18.13 -10.36
N ALA A 31 24.15 -19.10 -11.25
CA ALA A 31 22.93 -19.12 -12.05
C ALA A 31 21.68 -19.33 -11.18
N ILE A 32 21.71 -20.25 -10.22
CA ILE A 32 20.58 -20.51 -9.30
C ILE A 32 20.31 -19.26 -8.43
N ILE A 33 21.36 -18.65 -7.89
CA ILE A 33 21.24 -17.43 -7.08
C ILE A 33 20.69 -16.27 -7.93
N GLY A 34 21.21 -16.09 -9.16
CA GLY A 34 20.73 -15.08 -10.09
C GLY A 34 19.25 -15.26 -10.46
N LEU A 35 18.84 -16.50 -10.73
CA LEU A 35 17.43 -16.82 -11.04
C LEU A 35 16.51 -16.58 -9.84
N GLY A 36 16.95 -16.96 -8.63
CA GLY A 36 16.23 -16.69 -7.38
C GLY A 36 16.07 -15.19 -7.11
N ALA A 37 17.14 -14.41 -7.29
CA ALA A 37 17.11 -12.96 -7.13
C ALA A 37 16.16 -12.29 -8.14
N ALA A 38 16.21 -12.70 -9.41
CA ALA A 38 15.31 -12.18 -10.44
C ALA A 38 13.83 -12.51 -10.15
N TYR A 39 13.56 -13.72 -9.65
CA TYR A 39 12.20 -14.14 -9.29
C TYR A 39 11.60 -13.28 -8.16
N ILE A 40 12.38 -13.04 -7.10
CA ILE A 40 11.94 -12.21 -5.96
C ILE A 40 11.76 -10.76 -6.41
N ALA A 41 12.71 -10.20 -7.16
CA ALA A 41 12.63 -8.84 -7.70
C ALA A 41 11.40 -8.64 -8.61
N GLY A 42 11.06 -9.65 -9.42
CA GLY A 42 9.85 -9.61 -10.25
C GLY A 42 8.57 -9.53 -9.41
N ARG A 43 8.47 -10.32 -8.33
CA ARG A 43 7.30 -10.26 -7.45
C ARG A 43 7.20 -8.95 -6.67
N THR A 44 8.33 -8.41 -6.17
CA THR A 44 8.30 -7.14 -5.43
C THR A 44 7.94 -5.96 -6.33
N ALA A 45 8.37 -5.95 -7.60
CA ALA A 45 8.01 -4.90 -8.55
C ALA A 45 6.49 -4.83 -8.81
N VAL A 46 5.81 -5.99 -8.91
CA VAL A 46 4.36 -6.03 -9.05
C VAL A 46 3.66 -5.51 -7.79
N ILE A 47 4.12 -5.93 -6.60
CA ILE A 47 3.55 -5.47 -5.33
C ILE A 47 3.68 -3.94 -5.18
N HIS A 48 4.84 -3.37 -5.51
CA HIS A 48 5.03 -1.92 -5.47
C HIS A 48 4.13 -1.18 -6.46
N ARG A 49 3.91 -1.74 -7.65
CA ARG A 49 2.97 -1.17 -8.62
C ARG A 49 1.55 -1.18 -8.06
N ASP A 50 1.10 -2.28 -7.48
CA ASP A 50 -0.26 -2.40 -6.97
C ASP A 50 -0.52 -1.47 -5.78
N GLN A 51 0.46 -1.30 -4.89
CA GLN A 51 0.37 -0.35 -3.78
C GLN A 51 0.19 1.09 -4.27
N ASN A 52 0.96 1.50 -5.28
CA ASN A 52 0.86 2.84 -5.85
C ASN A 52 -0.49 3.06 -6.54
N ILE A 53 -0.99 2.06 -7.27
CA ILE A 53 -2.31 2.13 -7.93
C ILE A 53 -3.43 2.24 -6.90
N HIS A 54 -3.35 1.49 -5.79
CA HIS A 54 -4.35 1.56 -4.73
C HIS A 54 -4.43 2.97 -4.12
N LEU A 55 -3.30 3.57 -3.75
CA LEU A 55 -3.26 4.92 -3.19
C LEU A 55 -3.79 5.97 -4.17
N TYR A 56 -3.44 5.86 -5.45
CA TYR A 56 -3.95 6.78 -6.48
C TYR A 56 -5.47 6.66 -6.64
N THR A 57 -5.98 5.43 -6.68
CA THR A 57 -7.41 5.12 -6.84
C THR A 57 -8.22 5.67 -5.66
N VAL A 58 -7.77 5.46 -4.42
CA VAL A 58 -8.43 5.98 -3.22
C VAL A 58 -8.43 7.50 -3.20
N ASN A 59 -7.32 8.14 -3.56
CA ASN A 59 -7.23 9.59 -3.62
C ASN A 59 -8.13 10.18 -4.70
N GLN A 60 -8.19 9.56 -5.89
CA GLN A 60 -9.11 9.97 -6.96
C GLN A 60 -10.56 9.84 -6.53
N PHE A 61 -10.93 8.72 -5.88
CA PHE A 61 -12.27 8.50 -5.35
C PHE A 61 -12.65 9.59 -4.34
N ARG A 62 -11.78 9.86 -3.36
CA ARG A 62 -11.98 10.90 -2.35
C ARG A 62 -12.14 12.28 -2.98
N GLN A 63 -11.30 12.64 -3.96
CA GLN A 63 -11.41 13.91 -4.67
C GLN A 63 -12.74 14.06 -5.39
N GLN A 64 -13.26 13.01 -6.02
CA GLN A 64 -14.56 13.09 -6.67
C GLN A 64 -15.70 13.25 -5.65
N LEU A 65 -15.65 12.54 -4.53
CA LEU A 65 -16.67 12.65 -3.49
C LEU A 65 -16.70 14.03 -2.81
N GLU A 66 -15.53 14.60 -2.54
CA GLU A 66 -15.38 15.88 -1.84
C GLU A 66 -15.40 17.09 -2.79
N ASN A 67 -14.48 17.15 -3.75
CA ASN A 67 -14.28 18.36 -4.56
C ASN A 67 -15.33 18.53 -5.67
N THR A 68 -15.85 17.43 -6.22
CA THR A 68 -16.90 17.53 -7.26
C THR A 68 -18.30 17.58 -6.67
N GLY A 69 -18.43 17.62 -5.33
CA GLY A 69 -19.71 17.78 -4.64
C GLY A 69 -20.69 16.62 -4.85
N GLN A 70 -20.26 15.53 -5.45
CA GLN A 70 -21.11 14.39 -5.80
C GLN A 70 -21.84 13.81 -4.59
N CYS A 71 -21.17 13.83 -3.43
CA CYS A 71 -21.72 13.43 -2.13
C CYS A 71 -22.12 14.66 -1.28
N SER A 72 -21.22 15.64 -1.13
CA SER A 72 -21.40 16.77 -0.20
C SER A 72 -22.41 17.83 -0.66
N SER A 73 -22.75 17.92 -1.96
CA SER A 73 -23.74 18.87 -2.48
C SER A 73 -25.17 18.32 -2.45
N LYS A 74 -25.37 17.07 -2.00
CA LYS A 74 -26.69 16.44 -1.93
C LYS A 74 -27.40 16.86 -0.64
N ALA A 75 -28.74 16.87 -0.70
CA ALA A 75 -29.57 17.12 0.47
C ALA A 75 -29.40 16.01 1.52
N VAL A 76 -29.72 16.31 2.79
CA VAL A 76 -29.71 15.34 3.89
C VAL A 76 -30.51 14.09 3.51
N GLY A 77 -29.90 12.91 3.67
CA GLY A 77 -30.46 11.63 3.25
C GLY A 77 -29.46 10.73 2.54
N THR A 78 -29.93 9.55 2.12
CA THR A 78 -29.12 8.55 1.41
C THR A 78 -29.30 8.68 -0.10
N HIS A 79 -28.20 8.76 -0.84
CA HIS A 79 -28.15 8.95 -2.28
C HIS A 79 -27.18 7.97 -2.91
N ASN A 80 -27.56 7.42 -4.06
CA ASN A 80 -26.65 6.65 -4.90
C ASN A 80 -25.95 7.61 -5.85
N VAL A 81 -24.62 7.57 -5.85
CA VAL A 81 -23.76 8.48 -6.60
C VAL A 81 -22.86 7.64 -7.49
N GLN A 82 -22.75 8.02 -8.77
CA GLN A 82 -21.79 7.39 -9.68
C GLN A 82 -20.49 8.19 -9.69
N VAL A 83 -19.37 7.51 -9.51
CA VAL A 83 -18.03 8.08 -9.38
C VAL A 83 -17.12 7.36 -10.36
N ASP A 84 -16.43 8.10 -11.24
CA ASP A 84 -15.56 7.53 -12.26
C ASP A 84 -14.13 7.42 -11.75
N VAL A 85 -13.74 6.26 -11.23
CA VAL A 85 -12.40 6.03 -10.71
C VAL A 85 -11.57 5.28 -11.75
N ALA A 86 -10.43 5.85 -12.16
CA ALA A 86 -9.52 5.25 -13.13
C ALA A 86 -10.19 4.73 -14.43
N GLY A 87 -11.24 5.41 -14.90
CA GLY A 87 -11.98 5.07 -16.13
C GLY A 87 -13.10 4.04 -15.96
N ALA A 88 -13.40 3.61 -14.73
CA ALA A 88 -14.53 2.76 -14.39
C ALA A 88 -15.56 3.52 -13.55
N SER A 89 -16.83 3.44 -13.94
CA SER A 89 -17.94 4.03 -13.18
C SER A 89 -18.33 3.12 -12.02
N VAL A 90 -18.11 3.59 -10.79
CA VAL A 90 -18.44 2.88 -9.54
C VAL A 90 -19.64 3.56 -8.89
N GLN A 91 -20.64 2.78 -8.48
CA GLN A 91 -21.76 3.29 -7.69
C GLN A 91 -21.39 3.28 -6.21
N ALA A 92 -21.42 4.45 -5.58
CA ALA A 92 -21.20 4.64 -4.16
C ALA A 92 -22.50 5.09 -3.48
N VAL A 93 -22.75 4.58 -2.26
CA VAL A 93 -23.88 5.01 -1.44
C VAL A 93 -23.40 6.08 -0.47
N CYS A 94 -23.91 7.29 -0.68
CA CYS A 94 -23.63 8.48 0.11
C CYS A 94 -24.76 8.74 1.09
N SER A 95 -24.45 8.96 2.37
CA SER A 95 -25.42 9.35 3.40
C SER A 95 -25.03 10.71 3.97
N VAL A 96 -25.81 11.74 3.64
CA VAL A 96 -25.60 13.10 4.15
C VAL A 96 -26.37 13.24 5.46
N LYS A 97 -25.66 13.55 6.55
CA LYS A 97 -26.19 13.71 7.90
C LYS A 97 -26.06 15.17 8.33
N LYS A 98 -27.01 15.62 9.16
CA LYS A 98 -26.99 16.95 9.77
C LYS A 98 -26.95 16.77 11.28
N GLU A 99 -25.96 17.36 11.93
CA GLU A 99 -25.80 17.32 13.38
C GLU A 99 -25.63 18.74 13.93
N THR A 100 -26.31 19.03 15.03
CA THR A 100 -26.30 20.36 15.64
C THR A 100 -25.39 20.33 16.86
N PHE A 101 -24.35 21.16 16.86
CA PHE A 101 -23.43 21.32 17.97
C PHE A 101 -23.76 22.58 18.76
N SER A 102 -23.82 22.48 20.09
CA SER A 102 -23.94 23.64 20.97
C SER A 102 -22.56 24.21 21.26
N VAL A 103 -22.30 25.45 20.84
CA VAL A 103 -21.06 26.15 21.15
C VAL A 103 -21.30 27.02 22.37
N THR A 104 -20.56 26.75 23.45
CA THR A 104 -20.53 27.59 24.64
C THR A 104 -19.23 28.39 24.65
N ALA A 105 -19.35 29.71 24.87
CA ALA A 105 -18.19 30.56 25.04
C ALA A 105 -17.60 30.33 26.45
N ARG A 106 -16.30 30.06 26.50
CA ARG A 106 -15.51 29.92 27.74
C ARG A 106 -14.51 31.06 27.82
N ASP A 107 -14.40 31.68 28.99
CA ASP A 107 -13.31 32.60 29.27
C ASP A 107 -12.00 31.85 29.60
N GLY A 108 -10.88 32.57 29.64
CA GLY A 108 -9.57 32.02 30.00
C GLY A 108 -9.47 31.50 31.44
N SER A 109 -10.53 31.58 32.24
CA SER A 109 -10.64 31.06 33.61
C SER A 109 -11.53 29.82 33.69
N GLY A 110 -12.05 29.32 32.57
CA GLY A 110 -12.80 28.07 32.48
C GLY A 110 -14.28 28.18 32.83
N ASN A 111 -14.77 29.38 33.15
CA ASN A 111 -16.20 29.62 33.43
C ASN A 111 -17.01 29.55 32.13
N GLN A 112 -18.12 28.81 32.19
CA GLN A 112 -19.03 28.65 31.06
C GLN A 112 -20.04 29.80 31.04
N ASN A 113 -20.30 30.35 29.85
CA ASN A 113 -21.28 31.42 29.59
C ASN A 113 -20.91 32.77 30.22
N ASN A 114 -19.80 33.35 29.78
CA ASN A 114 -19.38 34.73 30.09
C ASN A 114 -20.31 35.78 29.42
N GLY A 115 -21.60 35.78 29.77
CA GLY A 115 -22.60 36.76 29.30
C GLY A 115 -23.07 36.59 27.85
N VAL A 116 -22.55 35.62 27.11
CA VAL A 116 -22.97 35.32 25.72
C VAL A 116 -23.84 34.06 25.72
N ALA A 117 -25.04 34.16 25.13
CA ALA A 117 -25.95 33.03 25.00
C ALA A 117 -25.31 31.91 24.16
N ALA A 118 -25.57 30.64 24.52
CA ALA A 118 -25.12 29.50 23.75
C ALA A 118 -25.61 29.60 22.29
N GLY A 119 -24.69 29.46 21.35
CA GLY A 119 -24.99 29.42 19.92
C GLY A 119 -25.11 27.99 19.44
N THR A 120 -26.05 27.70 18.54
CA THR A 120 -26.11 26.42 17.85
C THR A 120 -25.45 26.53 16.48
N VAL A 121 -24.60 25.56 16.15
CA VAL A 121 -23.98 25.44 14.83
C VAL A 121 -24.44 24.14 14.20
N ASP A 122 -25.09 24.25 13.06
CA ASP A 122 -25.49 23.10 12.26
C ASP A 122 -24.34 22.68 11.34
N VAL A 123 -23.84 21.47 11.52
CA VAL A 123 -22.81 20.88 10.66
C VAL A 123 -23.47 19.82 9.80
N THR A 124 -23.34 19.98 8.48
CA THR A 124 -23.75 18.96 7.51
C THR A 124 -22.52 18.26 7.00
N TYR A 125 -22.50 16.93 7.07
CA TYR A 125 -21.39 16.12 6.59
C TYR A 125 -21.90 14.92 5.80
N ALA A 126 -21.06 14.42 4.90
CA ALA A 126 -21.36 13.25 4.09
C ALA A 126 -20.57 12.04 4.59
N ASP A 127 -21.23 10.90 4.66
CA ASP A 127 -20.69 9.61 5.09
C ASP A 127 -20.87 8.59 3.96
N ILE A 128 -19.95 7.64 3.81
CA ILE A 128 -19.99 6.64 2.75
C ILE A 128 -20.34 5.30 3.39
N GLN A 129 -21.45 4.71 2.96
CA GLN A 129 -21.82 3.38 3.43
C GLN A 129 -21.12 2.33 2.60
N VAL A 130 -20.21 1.58 3.22
CA VAL A 130 -19.60 0.39 2.63
C VAL A 130 -20.48 -0.81 2.99
N SER A 131 -21.01 -1.49 1.97
CA SER A 131 -21.76 -2.73 2.18
C SER A 131 -20.81 -3.81 2.71
N THR A 132 -20.98 -4.20 3.97
CA THR A 132 -20.21 -5.28 4.61
C THR A 132 -20.65 -6.67 4.16
N ALA A 133 -21.71 -6.76 3.34
CA ALA A 133 -22.21 -8.01 2.78
C ALA A 133 -21.44 -8.46 1.52
N ASP A 134 -20.65 -7.57 0.91
CA ASP A 134 -19.83 -7.89 -0.24
C ASP A 134 -18.50 -8.54 0.20
N SER A 135 -18.48 -9.86 0.21
CA SER A 135 -17.28 -10.68 0.51
C SER A 135 -16.15 -10.53 -0.51
N SER A 136 -16.37 -9.72 -1.56
CA SER A 136 -15.38 -9.33 -2.58
C SER A 136 -14.37 -8.29 -2.07
N ILE A 137 -14.65 -7.60 -0.95
CA ILE A 137 -13.69 -6.75 -0.28
C ILE A 137 -12.81 -7.64 0.60
N VAL A 138 -11.72 -8.17 0.01
CA VAL A 138 -10.65 -8.79 0.79
C VAL A 138 -9.79 -7.66 1.36
N PRO A 139 -9.87 -7.32 2.66
CA PRO A 139 -8.87 -6.43 3.25
C PRO A 139 -7.52 -7.11 3.06
N ILE A 140 -6.65 -6.52 2.25
CA ILE A 140 -5.27 -6.98 2.13
C ILE A 140 -4.68 -6.81 3.53
N LYS A 141 -4.52 -7.92 4.26
CA LYS A 141 -3.83 -7.93 5.55
C LYS A 141 -2.37 -7.56 5.29
N VAL A 142 -2.06 -6.27 5.35
CA VAL A 142 -0.67 -5.81 5.33
C VAL A 142 -0.09 -6.11 6.70
N LYS A 143 0.47 -7.32 6.88
CA LYS A 143 1.38 -7.60 7.98
C LYS A 143 2.69 -6.88 7.68
N ILE A 144 2.84 -5.66 8.20
CA ILE A 144 4.16 -5.05 8.35
C ILE A 144 4.75 -5.69 9.60
N SER A 145 5.56 -6.73 9.41
CA SER A 145 6.49 -7.16 10.45
C SER A 145 7.69 -6.21 10.42
N PRO A 146 8.23 -5.78 11.56
CA PRO A 146 9.51 -5.07 11.61
C PRO A 146 10.64 -5.92 10.97
#